data_AF-W4LAT4-F1
#
_entry.id   AF-W4LAT4-F1
#
_cell.length_a   1.000
_cell.length_b   1.000
_cell.length_c   1.000
_cell.angle_alpha   90.00
_cell.angle_beta   90.00
_cell.angle_gamma   90.00
#
_symmetry.space_group_name_H-M   'P 1'
#
loop_
_entity.id
_entity.type
_entity.pdbx_description
1 polymer ?
#
loop_
_entity_poly.entity_id
_entity_poly.type
_entity_poly.pdbx_seq_one_letter_code
_entity_poly.pdbx_strand_id
1 'polypeptide(L)'
;MNGIAIPEAGLANIIQNNDIMSNILNGILISGSSTLNEVLENSITDSMLNGILISGSSTRNDVRVNAIANNALNGILISGSSTANTISGNSISLHSGLGIDLGGDGVTPNDPGDTDTGANNLQNAPEILGIVVNEFNAIISGSLNSTPDTKFTIEFFSNSGCNVSGFGEGETFMGSIDTETDAAGDATFAFSATIPQVQNTFITATATDSKGNTSEFSACFTME
;
A
#
# COMPACT_ATOMS: atom_id res chain seq x y z
N MET A 1 -19.89 -5.84 -13.30
CA MET A 1 -18.93 -6.92 -13.50
C MET A 1 -17.57 -6.36 -13.21
N ASN A 2 -16.71 -7.19 -12.61
CA ASN A 2 -15.29 -6.84 -12.50
C ASN A 2 -14.66 -6.88 -13.90
N GLY A 3 -13.51 -6.23 -14.08
CA GLY A 3 -12.74 -6.32 -15.32
C GLY A 3 -12.14 -7.72 -15.49
N ILE A 4 -11.25 -8.08 -14.56
CA ILE A 4 -10.68 -9.43 -14.44
C ILE A 4 -11.05 -10.02 -13.08
N ALA A 5 -11.32 -11.32 -13.04
CA ALA A 5 -11.57 -12.02 -11.79
C ALA A 5 -10.81 -13.35 -11.75
N ILE A 6 -10.18 -13.62 -10.60
CA ILE A 6 -9.72 -14.92 -10.16
C ILE A 6 -10.66 -15.35 -9.02
N PRO A 7 -11.83 -15.94 -9.34
CA PRO A 7 -12.71 -16.51 -8.32
C PRO A 7 -12.24 -17.92 -7.94
N GLU A 8 -12.69 -18.40 -6.77
CA GLU A 8 -12.64 -19.83 -6.40
C GLU A 8 -11.25 -20.46 -6.21
N ALA A 9 -10.35 -19.78 -5.48
CA ALA A 9 -9.03 -20.33 -5.09
C ALA A 9 -8.06 -20.56 -6.26
N GLY A 10 -7.87 -19.52 -7.09
CA GLY A 10 -6.85 -19.52 -8.12
C GLY A 10 -5.44 -19.57 -7.52
N LEU A 11 -4.59 -20.40 -8.12
CA LEU A 11 -3.22 -20.64 -7.71
C LEU A 11 -2.25 -20.19 -8.79
N ALA A 12 -1.28 -19.35 -8.43
CA ALA A 12 -0.15 -19.02 -9.29
C ALA A 12 -0.52 -18.44 -10.67
N ASN A 13 -1.61 -17.67 -10.75
CA ASN A 13 -1.97 -16.96 -11.97
C ASN A 13 -1.17 -15.66 -12.09
N ILE A 14 -0.99 -15.20 -13.32
CA ILE A 14 -0.33 -13.93 -13.61
C ILE A 14 -1.30 -13.05 -14.38
N ILE A 15 -1.67 -11.91 -13.81
CA ILE A 15 -2.39 -10.83 -14.48
C ILE A 15 -1.38 -9.73 -14.76
N GLN A 16 -0.99 -9.57 -16.02
CA GLN A 16 0.02 -8.59 -16.39
C GLN A 16 -0.28 -7.84 -17.69
N ASN A 17 0.17 -6.60 -17.75
CA ASN A 17 0.13 -5.78 -18.97
C ASN A 17 -1.27 -5.63 -19.58
N ASN A 18 -2.29 -5.46 -18.72
CA ASN A 18 -3.67 -5.21 -19.15
C ASN A 18 -4.05 -3.74 -18.92
N ASP A 19 -4.86 -3.21 -19.84
CA ASP A 19 -5.61 -1.96 -19.65
C ASP A 19 -7.05 -2.30 -19.20
N ILE A 20 -7.36 -2.00 -17.95
CA ILE A 20 -8.61 -2.37 -17.28
C ILE A 20 -9.32 -1.09 -16.83
N MET A 21 -10.35 -0.68 -17.56
CA MET A 21 -10.99 0.62 -17.35
C MET A 21 -12.52 0.55 -17.24
N SER A 22 -13.13 1.50 -16.53
CA SER A 22 -14.58 1.75 -16.55
C SER A 22 -15.45 0.55 -16.11
N ASN A 23 -14.98 -0.19 -15.11
CA ASN A 23 -15.70 -1.37 -14.60
C ASN A 23 -16.80 -0.98 -13.61
N ILE A 24 -17.98 -1.57 -13.71
CA ILE A 24 -19.09 -1.26 -12.77
C ILE A 24 -18.91 -1.89 -11.38
N LEU A 25 -17.90 -2.73 -11.18
CA LEU A 25 -17.47 -3.25 -9.88
C LEU A 25 -15.99 -2.89 -9.67
N ASN A 26 -15.13 -3.87 -9.41
CA ASN A 26 -13.69 -3.66 -9.27
C ASN A 26 -12.97 -3.81 -10.62
N GLY A 27 -11.78 -3.24 -10.75
CA GLY A 27 -10.91 -3.54 -11.89
C GLY A 27 -10.50 -5.01 -11.89
N ILE A 28 -9.83 -5.44 -10.81
CA ILE A 28 -9.43 -6.83 -10.58
C ILE A 28 -10.05 -7.35 -9.29
N LEU A 29 -10.57 -8.58 -9.33
CA LEU A 29 -11.01 -9.33 -8.15
C LEU A 29 -10.14 -10.58 -7.96
N ILE A 30 -9.54 -10.73 -6.77
CA ILE A 30 -8.94 -11.97 -6.27
C ILE A 30 -9.75 -12.41 -5.05
N SER A 31 -10.33 -13.61 -5.08
CA SER A 31 -11.23 -14.06 -4.00
C SER A 31 -11.17 -15.56 -3.71
N GLY A 32 -11.91 -16.00 -2.69
CA GLY A 32 -11.88 -17.37 -2.20
C GLY A 32 -10.61 -17.62 -1.39
N SER A 33 -9.86 -18.67 -1.70
CA SER A 33 -8.57 -18.99 -1.07
C SER A 33 -7.43 -18.86 -2.08
N SER A 34 -7.48 -17.80 -2.89
CA SER A 34 -6.53 -17.61 -4.01
C SER A 34 -5.14 -17.28 -3.48
N THR A 35 -4.11 -17.92 -4.02
CA THR A 35 -2.74 -17.80 -3.51
C THR A 35 -1.68 -17.79 -4.59
N LEU A 36 -0.55 -17.14 -4.30
CA LEU A 36 0.61 -17.04 -5.20
C LEU A 36 0.30 -16.35 -6.53
N ASN A 37 -0.79 -15.60 -6.64
CA ASN A 37 -1.09 -14.87 -7.87
C ASN A 37 -0.27 -13.58 -7.93
N GLU A 38 0.18 -13.24 -9.13
CA GLU A 38 0.90 -12.01 -9.40
C GLU A 38 0.02 -11.06 -10.22
N VAL A 39 -0.08 -9.82 -9.77
CA VAL A 39 -0.74 -8.72 -10.49
C VAL A 39 0.32 -7.65 -10.73
N LEU A 40 0.80 -7.53 -11.96
CA LEU A 40 1.92 -6.65 -12.28
C LEU A 40 1.75 -5.87 -13.57
N GLU A 41 2.23 -4.63 -13.61
CA GLU A 41 2.28 -3.81 -14.83
C GLU A 41 0.91 -3.63 -15.51
N ASN A 42 -0.19 -3.62 -14.75
CA ASN A 42 -1.52 -3.32 -15.29
C ASN A 42 -1.84 -1.84 -15.11
N SER A 43 -2.63 -1.29 -16.04
CA SER A 43 -3.29 0.02 -15.92
C SER A 43 -4.75 -0.21 -15.51
N ILE A 44 -5.16 0.30 -14.35
CA ILE A 44 -6.47 0.04 -13.76
C ILE A 44 -7.14 1.37 -13.39
N THR A 45 -8.16 1.77 -14.16
CA THR A 45 -8.79 3.08 -13.98
C THR A 45 -10.31 3.06 -13.96
N ASP A 46 -10.89 4.09 -13.35
CA ASP A 46 -12.32 4.44 -13.49
C ASP A 46 -13.28 3.31 -13.09
N SER A 47 -12.89 2.42 -12.18
CA SER A 47 -13.79 1.40 -11.64
C SER A 47 -14.76 2.04 -10.64
N MET A 48 -16.02 1.62 -10.65
CA MET A 48 -17.07 2.14 -9.76
C MET A 48 -16.92 1.68 -8.31
N LEU A 49 -16.07 0.68 -8.05
CA LEU A 49 -15.65 0.28 -6.71
C LEU A 49 -14.14 0.49 -6.58
N ASN A 50 -13.38 -0.58 -6.33
CA ASN A 50 -11.94 -0.52 -6.11
C ASN A 50 -11.17 -0.78 -7.41
N GLY A 51 -9.92 -0.34 -7.49
CA GLY A 51 -9.02 -0.78 -8.55
C GLY A 51 -8.79 -2.30 -8.45
N ILE A 52 -8.31 -2.74 -7.29
CA ILE A 52 -8.09 -4.16 -6.97
C ILE A 52 -8.82 -4.50 -5.67
N LEU A 53 -9.52 -5.63 -5.65
CA LEU A 53 -10.08 -6.24 -4.44
C LEU A 53 -9.46 -7.62 -4.21
N ILE A 54 -8.78 -7.79 -3.08
CA ILE A 54 -8.35 -9.10 -2.54
C ILE A 54 -9.28 -9.45 -1.37
N SER A 55 -9.92 -10.61 -1.42
CA SER A 55 -10.98 -10.99 -0.48
C SER A 55 -11.02 -12.48 -0.15
N GLY A 56 -11.88 -12.84 0.80
CA GLY A 56 -12.02 -14.20 1.31
C GLY A 56 -10.90 -14.55 2.30
N SER A 57 -10.11 -15.55 1.97
CA SER A 57 -8.93 -16.00 2.71
C SER A 57 -7.74 -16.12 1.75
N SER A 58 -7.62 -15.16 0.83
CA SER A 58 -6.58 -15.15 -0.19
C SER A 58 -5.24 -14.75 0.45
N THR A 59 -4.17 -15.47 0.13
CA THR A 59 -2.87 -15.27 0.78
C THR A 59 -1.71 -15.32 -0.19
N ARG A 60 -0.60 -14.66 0.10
CA ARG A 60 0.62 -14.72 -0.72
C ARG A 60 0.40 -14.27 -2.16
N ASN A 61 -0.51 -13.32 -2.38
CA ASN A 61 -0.63 -12.68 -3.68
C ASN A 61 0.31 -11.46 -3.72
N ASP A 62 0.91 -11.20 -4.87
CA ASP A 62 1.87 -10.14 -5.08
C ASP A 62 1.28 -9.11 -6.04
N VAL A 63 0.99 -7.90 -5.55
CA VAL A 63 0.46 -6.79 -6.33
C VAL A 63 1.54 -5.75 -6.45
N ARG A 64 2.19 -5.66 -7.62
CA ARG A 64 3.33 -4.77 -7.78
C ARG A 64 3.40 -4.04 -9.10
N VAL A 65 3.90 -2.81 -9.08
CA VAL A 65 4.18 -2.01 -10.29
C VAL A 65 2.94 -1.85 -11.20
N ASN A 66 1.74 -1.76 -10.63
CA ASN A 66 0.52 -1.40 -11.36
C ASN A 66 0.32 0.12 -11.31
N ALA A 67 -0.29 0.67 -12.36
CA ALA A 67 -0.82 2.03 -12.35
C ALA A 67 -2.33 1.97 -12.05
N ILE A 68 -2.75 2.47 -10.90
CA ILE A 68 -4.11 2.38 -10.39
C ILE A 68 -4.60 3.80 -10.13
N ALA A 69 -5.64 4.24 -10.82
CA ALA A 69 -6.09 5.62 -10.67
C ALA A 69 -7.60 5.83 -10.81
N ASN A 70 -8.11 6.87 -10.16
CA ASN A 70 -9.48 7.37 -10.36
C ASN A 70 -10.58 6.31 -10.15
N ASN A 71 -10.36 5.34 -9.25
CA ASN A 71 -11.42 4.41 -8.85
C ASN A 71 -12.30 5.05 -7.76
N ALA A 72 -13.60 4.77 -7.79
CA ALA A 72 -14.58 5.50 -6.99
C ALA A 72 -14.56 5.16 -5.49
N LEU A 73 -13.92 4.06 -5.09
CA LEU A 73 -13.61 3.71 -3.71
C LEU A 73 -12.09 3.68 -3.51
N ASN A 74 -11.52 2.54 -3.14
CA ASN A 74 -10.09 2.42 -2.82
C ASN A 74 -9.26 2.08 -4.07
N GLY A 75 -7.97 2.39 -4.06
CA GLY A 75 -7.04 1.87 -5.06
C GLY A 75 -6.94 0.35 -4.97
N ILE A 76 -6.54 -0.12 -3.79
CA ILE A 76 -6.47 -1.53 -3.42
C ILE A 76 -7.24 -1.74 -2.11
N LEU A 77 -8.18 -2.67 -2.10
CA LEU A 77 -8.87 -3.12 -0.89
C LEU A 77 -8.48 -4.57 -0.59
N ILE A 78 -7.97 -4.82 0.61
CA ILE A 78 -7.83 -6.18 1.16
C ILE A 78 -8.92 -6.38 2.21
N SER A 79 -9.63 -7.49 2.14
CA SER A 79 -10.77 -7.76 3.02
C SER A 79 -10.88 -9.23 3.43
N GLY A 80 -11.78 -9.49 4.39
CA GLY A 80 -11.96 -10.82 4.96
C GLY A 80 -10.77 -11.23 5.83
N SER A 81 -10.38 -12.50 5.75
CA SER A 81 -9.23 -13.05 6.47
C SER A 81 -8.01 -13.20 5.53
N SER A 82 -7.90 -12.33 4.52
CA SER A 82 -6.83 -12.38 3.52
C SER A 82 -5.54 -11.79 4.10
N THR A 83 -4.50 -12.59 4.29
CA THR A 83 -3.22 -12.19 4.89
C THR A 83 -2.04 -12.46 3.97
N ALA A 84 -0.87 -11.91 4.28
CA ALA A 84 0.36 -12.13 3.55
C ALA A 84 0.26 -11.73 2.08
N ASN A 85 -0.49 -10.67 1.74
CA ASN A 85 -0.57 -10.16 0.38
C ASN A 85 0.31 -8.92 0.22
N THR A 86 1.39 -9.05 -0.52
CA THR A 86 2.36 -7.98 -0.73
C THR A 86 1.80 -6.94 -1.70
N ILE A 87 1.91 -5.67 -1.32
CA ILE A 87 1.61 -4.53 -2.19
C ILE A 87 2.91 -3.72 -2.31
N SER A 88 3.51 -3.65 -3.52
CA SER A 88 4.83 -3.03 -3.67
C SER A 88 4.96 -2.19 -4.94
N GLY A 89 5.48 -0.97 -4.81
CA GLY A 89 5.86 -0.12 -5.95
C GLY A 89 4.72 0.19 -6.95
N ASN A 90 3.46 0.10 -6.52
CA ASN A 90 2.32 0.51 -7.34
C ASN A 90 2.24 2.04 -7.39
N SER A 91 1.85 2.59 -8.54
CA SER A 91 1.45 3.99 -8.67
C SER A 91 -0.05 4.08 -8.42
N ILE A 92 -0.44 4.64 -7.27
CA ILE A 92 -1.84 4.70 -6.80
C ILE A 92 -2.20 6.16 -6.60
N SER A 93 -3.18 6.68 -7.34
CA SER A 93 -3.59 8.09 -7.23
C SER A 93 -5.07 8.38 -7.55
N LEU A 94 -5.57 9.51 -7.06
CA LEU A 94 -6.88 10.09 -7.38
C LEU A 94 -8.09 9.22 -6.99
N HIS A 95 -8.01 8.47 -5.90
CA HIS A 95 -9.14 7.68 -5.37
C HIS A 95 -10.01 8.52 -4.42
N SER A 96 -11.31 8.18 -4.37
CA SER A 96 -12.22 8.85 -3.41
C SER A 96 -12.17 8.20 -2.02
N GLY A 97 -11.80 6.92 -1.93
CA GLY A 97 -11.45 6.22 -0.71
C GLY A 97 -9.96 6.33 -0.40
N LEU A 98 -9.37 5.31 0.21
CA LEU A 98 -7.93 5.22 0.49
C LEU A 98 -7.16 4.62 -0.69
N GLY A 99 -5.86 4.92 -0.79
CA GLY A 99 -4.99 4.26 -1.77
C GLY A 99 -4.89 2.76 -1.53
N ILE A 100 -4.70 2.36 -0.27
CA ILE A 100 -4.76 0.99 0.23
C ILE A 100 -5.67 1.02 1.47
N ASP A 101 -6.61 0.09 1.55
CA ASP A 101 -7.53 -0.07 2.68
C ASP A 101 -7.50 -1.54 3.15
N LEU A 102 -7.25 -1.74 4.45
CA LEU A 102 -7.21 -3.05 5.09
C LEU A 102 -8.48 -3.25 5.93
N GLY A 103 -9.49 -3.89 5.34
CA GLY A 103 -10.75 -4.20 6.03
C GLY A 103 -11.97 -3.55 5.41
N GLY A 104 -11.79 -2.45 4.66
CA GLY A 104 -12.88 -1.72 4.01
C GLY A 104 -13.63 -0.81 4.99
N ASP A 105 -13.00 -0.45 6.10
CA ASP A 105 -13.57 0.33 7.19
C ASP A 105 -12.88 1.69 7.40
N GLY A 106 -11.96 2.04 6.50
CA GLY A 106 -11.25 3.31 6.50
C GLY A 106 -9.84 3.14 7.05
N VAL A 107 -9.31 4.19 7.68
CA VAL A 107 -7.93 4.19 8.16
C VAL A 107 -7.77 3.22 9.32
N THR A 108 -6.82 2.29 9.17
CA THR A 108 -6.41 1.37 10.23
C THR A 108 -5.52 2.10 11.25
N PRO A 109 -5.93 2.21 12.54
CA PRO A 109 -5.11 2.85 13.57
C PRO A 109 -3.93 1.97 13.99
N ASN A 110 -2.74 2.54 14.14
CA ASN A 110 -1.61 1.80 14.68
C ASN A 110 -1.82 1.41 16.16
N ASP A 111 -1.49 0.17 16.55
CA ASP A 111 -1.50 -0.34 17.92
C ASP A 111 -0.11 -0.84 18.41
N PRO A 112 0.19 -0.82 19.72
CA PRO A 112 1.48 -1.27 20.24
C PRO A 112 1.77 -2.75 19.94
N GLY A 113 2.81 -3.01 19.16
CA GLY A 113 3.30 -4.36 18.87
C GLY A 113 2.53 -5.09 17.76
N ASP A 114 1.57 -4.43 17.11
CA ASP A 114 0.82 -4.93 15.94
C ASP A 114 0.24 -6.32 16.18
N THR A 115 -0.71 -6.38 17.12
CA THR A 115 -1.29 -7.64 17.60
C THR A 115 -2.56 -8.04 16.87
N ASP A 116 -2.93 -7.26 15.86
CA ASP A 116 -4.17 -7.38 15.13
C ASP A 116 -4.22 -8.60 14.21
N THR A 117 -5.44 -8.90 13.76
CA THR A 117 -5.73 -9.98 12.82
C THR A 117 -6.74 -9.49 11.79
N GLY A 118 -6.68 -10.04 10.57
CA GLY A 118 -7.60 -9.64 9.50
C GLY A 118 -6.87 -9.43 8.19
N ALA A 119 -7.35 -8.49 7.38
CA ALA A 119 -6.73 -8.11 6.12
C ALA A 119 -5.27 -7.70 6.34
N ASN A 120 -4.31 -8.46 5.81
CA ASN A 120 -2.87 -8.29 6.07
C ASN A 120 -2.52 -8.08 7.56
N ASN A 121 -3.27 -8.73 8.46
CA ASN A 121 -3.15 -8.54 9.92
C ASN A 121 -3.28 -7.08 10.39
N LEU A 122 -3.86 -6.19 9.58
CA LEU A 122 -3.96 -4.76 9.87
C LEU A 122 -2.60 -4.09 10.15
N GLN A 123 -1.56 -4.59 9.46
CA GLN A 123 -0.17 -4.15 9.61
C GLN A 123 -0.04 -2.64 9.83
N ASN A 124 0.61 -2.26 10.92
CA ASN A 124 0.87 -0.86 11.26
C ASN A 124 1.64 -0.16 10.15
N ALA A 125 1.21 1.07 9.83
CA ALA A 125 1.88 1.92 8.85
C ALA A 125 3.05 2.71 9.48
N PRO A 126 4.08 3.06 8.70
CA PRO A 126 5.16 3.93 9.18
C PRO A 126 4.64 5.32 9.57
N GLU A 127 5.30 5.96 10.54
CA GLU A 127 5.11 7.37 10.85
C GLU A 127 6.30 8.18 10.33
N ILE A 128 6.05 9.12 9.42
CA ILE A 128 7.07 10.08 8.98
C ILE A 128 7.12 11.23 9.97
N LEU A 129 8.28 11.45 10.58
CA LEU A 129 8.48 12.45 11.64
C LEU A 129 9.14 13.74 11.13
N GLY A 130 9.85 13.66 10.00
CA GLY A 130 10.54 14.83 9.47
C GLY A 130 11.14 14.59 8.10
N ILE A 131 11.27 15.69 7.34
CA ILE A 131 11.99 15.72 6.08
C ILE A 131 12.99 16.88 6.14
N VAL A 132 14.27 16.57 5.94
CA VAL A 132 15.34 17.57 5.88
C VAL A 132 15.86 17.62 4.45
N VAL A 133 15.68 18.77 3.81
CA VAL A 133 16.08 18.99 2.42
C VAL A 133 17.44 19.71 2.36
N ASN A 134 18.32 19.25 1.48
CA ASN A 134 19.55 19.93 1.07
C ASN A 134 19.53 20.18 -0.46
N GLU A 135 20.60 20.76 -1.01
CA GLU A 135 20.65 21.17 -2.44
C GLU A 135 20.34 20.05 -3.45
N PHE A 136 20.54 18.77 -3.08
CA PHE A 136 20.40 17.64 -4.00
C PHE A 136 19.52 16.50 -3.49
N ASN A 137 19.29 16.41 -2.18
CA ASN A 137 18.61 15.28 -1.55
C ASN A 137 17.66 15.74 -0.45
N ALA A 138 16.67 14.90 -0.16
CA ALA A 138 15.90 14.98 1.07
C ALA A 138 16.16 13.74 1.91
N ILE A 139 16.31 13.94 3.22
CA ILE A 139 16.38 12.88 4.22
C ILE A 139 15.02 12.82 4.90
N ILE A 140 14.31 11.72 4.66
CA ILE A 140 13.01 11.41 5.27
C ILE A 140 13.29 10.54 6.48
N SER A 141 12.96 11.01 7.69
CA SER A 141 13.12 10.24 8.93
C SER A 141 11.78 9.94 9.57
N GLY A 142 11.69 8.78 10.20
CA GLY A 142 10.46 8.32 10.82
C GLY A 142 10.67 7.13 11.75
N SER A 143 9.55 6.56 12.18
CA SER A 143 9.49 5.40 13.05
C SER A 143 8.42 4.41 12.62
N LEU A 144 8.57 3.17 13.06
CA LEU A 144 7.55 2.14 12.98
C LEU A 144 7.47 1.48 14.35
N ASN A 145 6.26 1.40 14.92
CA ASN A 145 5.98 0.44 15.98
C ASN A 145 5.16 -0.70 15.36
N SER A 146 5.65 -1.94 15.43
CA SER A 146 4.94 -3.11 14.91
C SER A 146 5.43 -4.38 15.62
N THR A 147 5.26 -5.57 15.03
CA THR A 147 5.64 -6.85 15.63
C THR A 147 7.11 -6.81 16.10
N PRO A 148 7.41 -7.15 17.38
CA PRO A 148 8.78 -7.15 17.90
C PRO A 148 9.75 -8.06 17.13
N ASP A 149 11.03 -7.70 17.15
CA ASP A 149 12.15 -8.46 16.56
C ASP A 149 11.88 -8.91 15.11
N THR A 150 11.23 -8.04 14.31
CA THR A 150 10.74 -8.37 12.96
C THR A 150 11.30 -7.39 11.93
N LYS A 151 11.68 -7.93 10.77
CA LYS A 151 12.13 -7.14 9.62
C LYS A 151 10.97 -6.63 8.80
N PHE A 152 11.08 -5.37 8.40
CA PHE A 152 10.13 -4.69 7.54
C PHE A 152 10.86 -4.01 6.39
N THR A 153 10.25 -4.06 5.21
CA THR A 153 10.62 -3.17 4.09
C THR A 153 9.70 -1.96 4.13
N ILE A 154 10.28 -0.77 4.18
CA ILE A 154 9.58 0.50 4.13
C ILE A 154 9.68 1.06 2.72
N GLU A 155 8.56 1.27 2.06
CA GLU A 155 8.50 1.91 0.74
C GLU A 155 8.05 3.36 0.88
N PHE A 156 8.66 4.28 0.12
CA PHE A 156 8.36 5.71 0.16
C PHE A 156 7.78 6.19 -1.16
N PHE A 157 6.79 7.07 -1.07
CA PHE A 157 6.09 7.60 -2.22
C PHE A 157 5.93 9.11 -2.12
N SER A 158 6.07 9.80 -3.25
CA SER A 158 5.71 11.21 -3.38
C SER A 158 4.35 11.35 -4.07
N ASN A 159 3.55 12.30 -3.61
CA ASN A 159 2.20 12.56 -4.07
C ASN A 159 2.01 14.04 -4.38
N SER A 160 1.29 14.32 -5.46
CA SER A 160 0.90 15.70 -5.83
C SER A 160 -0.18 16.29 -4.93
N GLY A 161 -0.90 15.45 -4.17
CA GLY A 161 -1.91 15.83 -3.21
C GLY A 161 -2.01 14.83 -2.08
N CYS A 162 -2.56 15.27 -0.95
CA CYS A 162 -2.98 14.36 0.11
C CYS A 162 -4.46 14.01 -0.06
N ASN A 163 -4.80 12.75 0.23
CA ASN A 163 -6.20 12.34 0.31
C ASN A 163 -6.95 13.12 1.40
N VAL A 164 -8.26 13.27 1.26
CA VAL A 164 -9.12 13.97 2.23
C VAL A 164 -9.10 13.32 3.62
N SER A 165 -8.79 12.02 3.72
CA SER A 165 -8.60 11.32 4.99
C SER A 165 -7.38 11.80 5.79
N GLY A 166 -6.42 12.47 5.15
CA GLY A 166 -5.10 12.78 5.72
C GLY A 166 -4.09 11.62 5.62
N PHE A 167 -4.53 10.45 5.16
CA PHE A 167 -3.71 9.27 4.89
C PHE A 167 -3.62 9.11 3.38
N GLY A 168 -2.40 9.26 2.85
CA GLY A 168 -2.24 9.56 1.45
C GLY A 168 -2.37 8.35 0.53
N GLU A 169 -1.94 8.55 -0.70
CA GLU A 169 -1.84 7.50 -1.70
C GLU A 169 -0.35 7.22 -1.97
N GLY A 170 0.00 6.69 -3.14
CA GLY A 170 1.37 6.45 -3.54
C GLY A 170 1.56 6.71 -5.02
N GLU A 171 1.52 7.97 -5.45
CA GLU A 171 1.53 8.33 -6.87
C GLU A 171 2.86 7.98 -7.55
N THR A 172 3.99 8.31 -6.93
CA THR A 172 5.33 8.04 -7.47
C THR A 172 6.19 7.33 -6.45
N PHE A 173 6.60 6.10 -6.77
CA PHE A 173 7.55 5.34 -5.96
C PHE A 173 8.94 5.99 -5.97
N MET A 174 9.49 6.23 -4.78
CA MET A 174 10.78 6.90 -4.59
C MET A 174 11.90 5.90 -4.29
N GLY A 175 11.56 4.77 -3.68
CA GLY A 175 12.51 3.76 -3.24
C GLY A 175 12.08 3.12 -1.91
N SER A 176 12.95 2.27 -1.39
CA SER A 176 12.71 1.53 -0.15
C SER A 176 13.97 1.35 0.68
N ILE A 177 13.78 1.02 1.95
CA ILE A 177 14.80 0.59 2.89
C ILE A 177 14.28 -0.57 3.73
N ASP A 178 15.19 -1.35 4.31
CA ASP A 178 14.85 -2.32 5.33
C ASP A 178 15.09 -1.73 6.73
N THR A 179 14.22 -2.06 7.66
CA THR A 179 14.38 -1.80 9.09
C THR A 179 14.00 -3.03 9.91
N GLU A 180 14.38 -3.04 11.18
CA GLU A 180 14.10 -4.13 12.11
C GLU A 180 13.63 -3.52 13.42
N THR A 181 12.47 -3.96 13.90
CA THR A 181 11.92 -3.57 15.21
C THR A 181 12.72 -4.23 16.32
N ASP A 182 12.85 -3.55 17.44
CA ASP A 182 13.46 -4.10 18.64
C ASP A 182 12.47 -4.99 19.44
N ALA A 183 12.89 -5.43 20.62
CA ALA A 183 12.06 -6.27 21.50
C ALA A 183 10.82 -5.56 22.06
N ALA A 184 10.73 -4.23 21.94
CA ALA A 184 9.53 -3.45 22.27
C ALA A 184 8.62 -3.22 21.04
N GLY A 185 9.05 -3.64 19.86
CA GLY A 185 8.35 -3.40 18.61
C GLY A 185 8.74 -2.11 17.91
N ASP A 186 9.74 -1.38 18.41
CA ASP A 186 10.08 -0.05 17.89
C ASP A 186 11.24 -0.11 16.89
N ALA A 187 11.11 0.63 15.79
CA ALA A 187 12.16 0.89 14.82
C ALA A 187 12.21 2.38 14.46
N THR A 188 13.40 2.90 14.20
CA THR A 188 13.58 4.21 13.56
C THR A 188 14.23 4.02 12.21
N PHE A 189 13.99 4.95 11.28
CA PHE A 189 14.54 4.85 9.95
C PHE A 189 14.87 6.22 9.36
N ALA A 190 15.77 6.21 8.37
CA ALA A 190 16.11 7.37 7.57
C ALA A 190 16.32 6.93 6.11
N PHE A 191 15.59 7.55 5.19
CA PHE A 191 15.69 7.32 3.76
C PHE A 191 16.21 8.57 3.06
N SER A 192 17.24 8.42 2.23
CA SER A 192 17.76 9.51 1.40
C SER A 192 17.22 9.36 -0.01
N ALA A 193 16.42 10.34 -0.43
CA ALA A 193 15.87 10.39 -1.78
C ALA A 193 16.48 11.55 -2.58
N THR A 194 16.77 11.31 -3.85
CA THR A 194 17.04 12.38 -4.81
C THR A 194 15.69 12.90 -5.30
N ILE A 195 15.16 13.92 -4.62
CA ILE A 195 13.88 14.52 -5.01
C ILE A 195 14.18 15.72 -5.92
N PRO A 196 13.55 15.85 -7.10
CA PRO A 196 13.41 17.17 -7.71
C PRO A 196 12.85 18.10 -6.63
N GLN A 197 13.49 19.24 -6.37
CA GLN A 197 13.05 20.18 -5.33
C GLN A 197 11.67 20.75 -5.70
N VAL A 198 10.59 20.04 -5.37
CA VAL A 198 9.22 20.48 -5.65
C VAL A 198 8.51 20.75 -4.34
N GLN A 199 8.24 22.03 -4.10
CA GLN A 199 7.38 22.49 -3.00
C GLN A 199 5.97 21.90 -3.15
N ASN A 200 5.26 21.72 -2.04
CA ASN A 200 3.90 21.15 -1.98
C ASN A 200 3.79 19.68 -2.39
N THR A 201 4.87 18.92 -2.19
CA THR A 201 4.83 17.47 -2.36
C THR A 201 4.52 16.82 -1.01
N PHE A 202 3.63 15.83 -1.03
CA PHE A 202 3.29 15.03 0.15
C PHE A 202 4.03 13.70 0.07
N ILE A 203 4.67 13.30 1.16
CA ILE A 203 5.32 12.00 1.27
C ILE A 203 4.47 11.06 2.10
N THR A 204 4.35 9.83 1.63
CA THR A 204 3.75 8.71 2.35
C THR A 204 4.70 7.53 2.35
N ALA A 205 4.43 6.57 3.22
CA ALA A 205 5.15 5.31 3.25
C ALA A 205 4.23 4.12 3.55
N THR A 206 4.66 2.93 3.19
CA THR A 206 4.06 1.65 3.62
C THR A 206 5.12 0.81 4.33
N ALA A 207 4.68 -0.11 5.20
CA ALA A 207 5.51 -1.14 5.79
C ALA A 207 5.06 -2.51 5.28
N THR A 208 6.00 -3.36 4.90
CA THR A 208 5.72 -4.76 4.57
C THR A 208 6.55 -5.69 5.44
N ASP A 209 5.90 -6.60 6.16
CA ASP A 209 6.58 -7.60 6.99
C ASP A 209 7.23 -8.72 6.14
N SER A 210 8.07 -9.53 6.77
CA SER A 210 8.73 -10.68 6.12
C SER A 210 7.78 -11.78 5.59
N LYS A 211 6.49 -11.74 5.97
CA LYS A 211 5.46 -12.66 5.48
C LYS A 211 4.68 -12.08 4.29
N GLY A 212 4.88 -10.81 3.96
CA GLY A 212 4.20 -10.11 2.88
C GLY A 212 2.92 -9.38 3.32
N ASN A 213 2.71 -9.12 4.61
CA ASN A 213 1.63 -8.23 5.04
C ASN A 213 2.06 -6.78 4.82
N THR A 214 1.45 -6.11 3.86
CA THR A 214 1.67 -4.67 3.62
C THR A 214 0.59 -3.84 4.33
N SER A 215 1.01 -2.76 4.99
CA SER A 215 0.16 -1.75 5.63
C SER A 215 -0.65 -0.92 4.61
N GLU A 216 -1.58 -0.13 5.12
CA GLU A 216 -2.06 1.06 4.40
C GLU A 216 -0.94 2.09 4.21
N PHE A 217 -1.19 3.14 3.42
CA PHE A 217 -0.28 4.29 3.37
C PHE A 217 -0.31 5.06 4.69
N SER A 218 0.85 5.56 5.10
CA SER A 218 0.97 6.45 6.25
C SER A 218 0.15 7.73 6.10
N ALA A 219 0.00 8.46 7.21
CA ALA A 219 -0.39 9.85 7.17
C ALA A 219 0.53 10.64 6.20
N CYS A 220 -0.06 11.57 5.46
CA CYS A 220 0.72 12.44 4.58
C CYS A 220 1.65 13.34 5.40
N PHE A 221 2.92 13.36 5.05
CA PHE A 221 3.85 14.36 5.53
C PHE A 221 4.10 15.40 4.45
N THR A 222 3.79 16.66 4.73
CA THR A 222 4.01 17.76 3.79
C THR A 222 5.48 18.20 3.84
N MET A 223 6.13 18.28 2.68
CA MET A 223 7.39 19.02 2.60
C MET A 223 7.10 20.52 2.64
N GLU A 224 7.51 21.18 3.72
CA GLU A 224 7.49 22.64 3.86
C GLU A 224 8.70 23.32 3.20
#